data_AF-A0A962NMC5-F1
#
_entry.id   AF-A0A962NMC5-F1
#
_cell.length_a   1.000
_cell.length_b   1.000
_cell.length_c   1.000
_cell.angle_alpha   90.00
_cell.angle_beta   90.00
_cell.angle_gamma   90.00
#
_symmetry.space_group_name_H-M   'P 1'
#
loop_
_entity.id
_entity.type
_entity.pdbx_description
1 polymer ?
#
loop_
_entity_poly.entity_id
_entity_poly.type
_entity_poly.pdbx_seq_one_letter_code
_entity_poly.pdbx_strand_id
1 'polypeptide(L)'
;MVSEPGNYRWSSYRTRAFGDRPKLWTPHVLYTSLGATPAKRQNAYRALPSEILGADVIANIRHCANKGLILGSEKFRRQFTHLTEDWA
;
A
#
# COMPACT_ATOMS: atom_id res chain seq x y z
N MET A 1 -2.20 -18.79 -2.88
CA MET A 1 -1.52 -17.48 -3.11
C MET A 1 -0.76 -17.58 -4.43
N VAL A 2 -0.66 -16.50 -5.23
CA VAL A 2 0.08 -16.52 -6.52
C VAL A 2 1.59 -16.35 -6.29
N SER A 3 2.40 -16.82 -7.24
CA SER A 3 3.87 -16.77 -7.16
C SER A 3 4.44 -15.35 -7.29
N GLU A 4 3.86 -14.53 -8.18
CA GLU A 4 4.27 -13.15 -8.39
C GLU A 4 3.08 -12.21 -8.33
N PRO A 5 3.26 -10.96 -7.87
CA PRO A 5 2.17 -9.98 -7.81
C PRO A 5 1.52 -9.71 -9.18
N GLY A 6 2.26 -9.88 -10.28
CA GLY A 6 1.75 -9.72 -11.64
C GLY A 6 0.85 -10.86 -12.12
N ASN A 7 0.90 -12.03 -11.47
CA ASN A 7 0.12 -13.21 -11.86
C ASN A 7 -1.32 -13.18 -11.31
N TYR A 8 -1.61 -12.26 -10.39
CA TYR A 8 -2.96 -12.10 -9.89
C TYR A 8 -3.81 -11.27 -10.87
N ARG A 9 -4.94 -11.84 -11.32
CA ARG A 9 -5.80 -11.28 -12.38
C ARG A 9 -6.21 -9.82 -12.17
N TRP A 10 -6.46 -9.43 -10.92
CA TRP A 10 -6.90 -8.07 -10.56
C TRP A 10 -5.77 -7.18 -10.03
N SER A 11 -4.52 -7.60 -10.17
CA SER A 11 -3.37 -6.82 -9.74
C SER A 11 -3.05 -5.71 -10.73
N SER A 12 -2.93 -4.49 -10.21
CA SER A 12 -2.39 -3.35 -10.96
C SER A 12 -0.86 -3.41 -11.12
N TYR A 13 -0.20 -4.42 -10.54
CA TYR A 13 1.26 -4.54 -10.53
C TYR A 13 1.85 -4.53 -11.94
N ARG A 14 1.25 -5.24 -12.91
CA ARG A 14 1.77 -5.27 -14.28
C ARG A 14 1.81 -3.88 -14.92
N THR A 15 0.75 -3.11 -14.75
CA THR A 15 0.70 -1.71 -15.21
C THR A 15 1.73 -0.84 -14.48
N ARG A 16 1.77 -0.92 -13.15
CA ARG A 16 2.60 -0.01 -12.34
C ARG A 16 4.09 -0.33 -12.41
N ALA A 17 4.43 -1.61 -12.43
CA ALA A 17 5.81 -2.11 -12.44
C ALA A 17 6.36 -2.30 -13.86
N PHE A 18 5.56 -2.66 -14.86
CA PHE A 18 6.06 -3.00 -16.21
C PHE A 18 5.45 -2.15 -17.33
N GLY A 19 4.47 -1.29 -17.03
CA GLY A 19 3.93 -0.34 -18.00
C GLY A 19 2.81 -0.87 -18.88
N ASP A 20 2.23 -2.03 -18.56
CA ASP A 20 1.03 -2.54 -19.25
C ASP A 20 -0.07 -1.48 -19.23
N ARG A 21 -0.68 -1.18 -20.39
CA ARG A 21 -1.69 -0.13 -20.48
C ARG A 21 -2.94 -0.51 -19.65
N PRO A 22 -3.38 0.32 -18.70
CA PRO A 22 -4.62 0.06 -17.97
C PRO A 22 -5.83 0.28 -18.89
N LYS A 23 -6.79 -0.65 -18.86
CA LYS A 23 -8.00 -0.59 -19.68
C LYS A 23 -9.22 0.00 -18.96
N LEU A 24 -9.20 -0.03 -17.63
CA LEU A 24 -10.38 0.24 -16.79
C LEU A 24 -10.18 1.41 -15.82
N TRP A 25 -8.99 2.02 -15.79
CA TRP A 25 -8.64 3.05 -14.83
C TRP A 25 -7.52 3.95 -15.32
N THR A 26 -7.43 5.12 -14.72
CA THR A 26 -6.38 6.13 -15.00
C THR A 26 -5.37 6.15 -13.85
N PRO A 27 -4.05 6.21 -14.14
CA PRO A 27 -3.04 6.30 -13.09
C PRO A 27 -3.23 7.48 -12.16
N HIS A 28 -3.23 7.20 -10.85
CA HIS A 28 -3.36 8.21 -9.81
C HIS A 28 -2.13 9.12 -9.76
N VAL A 29 -2.33 10.37 -9.30
CA VAL A 29 -1.26 11.39 -9.22
C VAL A 29 -0.05 10.93 -8.40
N LEU A 30 -0.28 10.19 -7.32
CA LEU A 30 0.81 9.64 -6.48
C LEU A 30 1.69 8.63 -7.22
N TYR A 31 1.13 7.90 -8.20
CA TYR A 31 1.93 7.03 -9.04
C TYR A 31 2.67 7.83 -10.12
N THR A 32 2.01 8.82 -10.72
CA THR A 32 2.66 9.65 -11.76
C THR A 32 3.77 10.53 -11.19
N SER A 33 3.68 10.92 -9.91
CA SER A 33 4.72 11.68 -9.21
C SER A 33 5.97 10.86 -8.88
N LEU A 34 5.94 9.52 -8.98
CA LEU A 34 7.14 8.67 -8.76
C LEU A 34 8.24 8.90 -9.79
N GLY A 35 7.96 9.58 -10.90
CA GLY A 35 8.94 9.85 -11.93
C GLY A 35 8.37 10.57 -13.15
N ALA A 36 9.19 11.46 -13.73
CA ALA A 36 8.80 12.23 -14.90
C ALA A 36 8.53 11.37 -16.14
N THR A 37 9.25 10.26 -16.30
CA THR A 37 9.10 9.34 -17.46
C THR A 37 8.50 7.99 -17.04
N PRO A 38 7.84 7.25 -17.95
CA PRO A 38 7.32 5.92 -17.66
C PRO A 38 8.37 4.98 -17.06
N ALA A 39 9.58 4.96 -17.63
CA ALA A 39 10.69 4.13 -17.14
C ALA A 39 11.11 4.51 -15.70
N LYS A 40 11.22 5.82 -15.40
CA LYS A 40 11.54 6.29 -14.04
C LYS A 40 10.45 5.90 -13.04
N ARG A 41 9.17 6.03 -13.40
CA ARG A 41 8.05 5.61 -12.55
C ARG A 41 8.06 4.12 -12.24
N GLN A 42 8.26 3.30 -13.27
CA GLN A 42 8.30 1.84 -13.13
C GLN A 42 9.47 1.40 -12.25
N ASN A 43 10.66 2.00 -12.45
CA ASN A 43 11.83 1.76 -11.60
C ASN A 43 11.55 2.14 -10.14
N ALA A 44 11.05 3.35 -9.90
CA ALA A 44 10.71 3.81 -8.56
C ALA A 44 9.66 2.93 -7.90
N TYR A 45 8.62 2.52 -8.64
CA TYR A 45 7.58 1.63 -8.14
C TYR A 45 8.12 0.25 -7.74
N ARG A 46 9.03 -0.33 -8.54
CA ARG A 46 9.69 -1.61 -8.21
C ARG A 46 10.65 -1.50 -7.02
N ALA A 47 11.12 -0.31 -6.71
CA ALA A 47 11.97 -0.05 -5.54
C ALA A 47 11.16 0.17 -4.25
N LEU A 48 9.87 0.51 -4.31
CA LEU A 48 9.05 0.69 -3.09
C LEU A 48 9.08 -0.52 -2.14
N PRO A 49 9.06 -1.78 -2.63
CA PRO A 49 9.14 -2.96 -1.76
C PRO A 49 10.56 -3.30 -1.28
N SER A 50 11.61 -2.59 -1.71
CA SER A 50 12.99 -2.96 -1.35
C SER A 50 13.34 -2.67 0.10
N GLU A 51 12.55 -1.85 0.79
CA GLU A 51 12.64 -1.71 2.24
C GLU A 51 11.90 -2.86 2.91
N ILE A 52 12.67 -3.84 3.39
CA ILE A 52 12.13 -4.87 4.29
C ILE A 52 11.64 -4.15 5.53
N LEU A 53 10.32 -4.14 5.74
CA LEU A 53 9.74 -3.67 7.00
C LEU A 53 10.34 -4.49 8.15
N GLY A 54 10.72 -3.80 9.23
CA GLY A 54 11.20 -4.44 10.45
C GLY A 54 10.22 -5.52 10.92
N ALA A 55 10.75 -6.62 11.46
CA ALA A 55 9.93 -7.74 11.92
C ALA A 55 8.92 -7.30 13.01
N ASP A 56 9.29 -6.32 13.81
CA ASP A 56 8.45 -5.65 14.81
C ASP A 56 7.27 -4.91 14.16
N VAL A 57 7.51 -4.17 13.07
CA VAL A 57 6.48 -3.46 12.31
C VAL A 57 5.50 -4.47 11.72
N ILE A 58 6.00 -5.54 11.10
CA ILE A 58 5.17 -6.60 10.54
C ILE A 58 4.34 -7.28 11.64
N ALA A 59 4.95 -7.57 12.79
CA ALA A 59 4.26 -8.18 13.92
C ALA A 59 3.13 -7.27 14.43
N ASN A 60 3.39 -5.96 14.53
CA ASN A 60 2.39 -4.98 14.97
C ASN A 60 1.23 -4.86 13.97
N ILE A 61 1.52 -4.81 12.66
CA ILE A 61 0.50 -4.81 11.59
C ILE A 61 -0.39 -6.05 11.74
N ARG A 62 0.20 -7.25 11.87
CA ARG A 62 -0.54 -8.51 12.01
C ARG A 62 -1.37 -8.55 13.28
N HIS A 63 -0.80 -8.10 14.41
CA HIS A 63 -1.51 -8.04 15.68
C HIS A 63 -2.75 -7.14 15.57
N CYS A 64 -2.59 -5.94 15.00
CA CYS A 64 -3.69 -5.00 14.83
C CYS A 64 -4.76 -5.55 13.88
N ALA A 65 -4.37 -6.06 12.71
CA ALA A 65 -5.30 -6.59 11.71
C ALA A 65 -6.11 -7.79 12.22
N ASN A 66 -5.47 -8.73 12.93
CA ASN A 66 -6.14 -9.95 13.41
C ASN A 66 -7.07 -9.71 14.62
N LYS A 67 -6.85 -8.62 15.37
CA LYS A 67 -7.64 -8.29 16.57
C LYS A 67 -8.61 -7.13 16.36
N GLY A 68 -8.66 -6.56 15.16
CA GLY A 68 -9.46 -5.37 14.88
C GLY A 68 -8.98 -4.12 15.63
N LEU A 69 -7.69 -4.06 16.00
CA LEU A 69 -7.11 -2.91 16.69
C LEU A 69 -6.58 -1.88 15.69
N ILE A 70 -6.48 -0.63 16.14
CA ILE A 70 -5.98 0.47 15.33
C ILE A 70 -4.45 0.45 15.29
N LEU A 71 -3.90 0.28 14.08
CA LEU A 71 -2.49 0.48 13.82
C LEU A 71 -2.19 1.99 13.70
N GLY A 72 -1.23 2.48 14.47
CA GLY A 72 -0.82 3.89 14.42
C GLY A 72 -0.10 4.35 15.68
N SER A 73 0.29 5.62 15.68
CA SER A 73 0.86 6.26 16.87
C SER A 73 -0.19 6.42 17.96
N GLU A 74 0.26 6.66 19.19
CA GLU A 74 -0.65 6.92 20.31
C GLU A 74 -1.55 8.13 20.03
N LYS A 75 -0.99 9.20 19.45
CA LYS A 75 -1.76 10.38 19.02
C LYS A 75 -2.90 10.00 18.07
N PHE A 76 -2.62 9.16 17.07
CA PHE A 76 -3.62 8.72 16.11
C PHE A 76 -4.69 7.84 16.75
N ARG A 77 -4.30 6.94 17.67
CA ARG A 77 -5.24 6.10 18.42
C ARG A 77 -6.18 6.93 19.29
N ARG A 78 -5.67 7.95 19.99
CA ARG A 78 -6.49 8.88 20.78
C ARG A 78 -7.48 9.66 19.93
N GLN A 79 -7.08 10.12 18.74
CA GLN A 79 -7.98 10.79 17.80
C GLN A 79 -9.16 9.91 17.39
N PHE A 80 -8.92 8.61 17.20
CA PHE A 80 -9.98 7.66 16.85
C PHE A 80 -10.89 7.31 18.02
N THR A 81 -10.39 7.20 19.25
CA THR A 81 -11.22 6.92 20.43
C THR A 81 -12.32 7.98 20.57
N HIS A 82 -11.97 9.26 20.43
CA HIS A 82 -12.96 10.35 20.46
C HIS A 82 -14.02 10.26 19.35
N LEU A 83 -13.64 9.77 18.14
CA LEU A 83 -14.58 9.59 17.03
C LEU A 83 -15.51 8.37 17.20
N THR A 84 -15.14 7.40 18.03
CA THR A 84 -15.95 6.19 18.29
C THR A 84 -16.80 6.30 19.55
N GLU A 85 -16.47 7.19 20.49
CA GLU A 85 -17.27 7.47 21.69
C GLU A 85 -18.59 8.19 21.33
N ASP A 86 -18.61 9.00 20.26
CA ASP A 86 -19.82 9.67 19.75
C ASP A 86 -20.86 8.71 19.12
N TRP A 87 -20.55 7.41 19.00
CA TRP A 87 -21.43 6.38 18.42
C TRP A 87 -21.95 5.37 19.45
N ALA A 88 -21.66 5.56 20.75
CA ALA A 88 -22.16 4.74 21.86
C ALA A 88 -23.33 5.43 22.58
#